data_AF-A0A442CIY0-F1
#
_entry.id   AF-A0A442CIY0-F1
#
_cell.length_a   1.000
_cell.length_b   1.000
_cell.length_c   1.000
_cell.angle_alpha   90.00
_cell.angle_beta   90.00
_cell.angle_gamma   90.00
#
_symmetry.space_group_name_H-M   'P 1'
#
loop_
_entity.id
_entity.type
_entity.pdbx_description
1 polymer ?
#
loop_
_entity_poly.entity_id
_entity_poly.type
_entity_poly.pdbx_seq_one_letter_code
_entity_poly.pdbx_strand_id
1 'polypeptide(L)'
;AHPAHTPQLLLFGENWEDDEGFRPEHLVDVSAGFDAWQEAVMEYELARGLSSFPYVDYYSALYRLRGCLRGTRHAQAFAAASHSWNAGSGLFAPPADRSRET
;
A
#
# COMPACT_ATOMS: atom_id res chain seq x y z
N ALA A 1 -3.02 -22.84 -19.37
CA ALA A 1 -2.29 -22.63 -18.10
C ALA A 1 -1.56 -21.30 -18.20
N HIS A 2 -1.60 -20.46 -17.15
CA HIS A 2 -0.87 -19.20 -17.12
C HIS A 2 0.60 -19.45 -16.71
N PRO A 3 1.56 -18.69 -17.27
CA PRO A 3 2.97 -18.81 -16.87
C PRO A 3 3.17 -18.38 -15.41
N ALA A 4 4.22 -18.90 -14.78
CA ALA A 4 4.65 -18.41 -13.47
C ALA A 4 5.01 -16.92 -13.57
N HIS A 5 4.61 -16.14 -12.56
CA HIS A 5 4.86 -14.70 -12.49
C HIS A 5 5.39 -14.32 -11.12
N THR A 6 6.48 -13.56 -11.09
CA THR A 6 7.10 -13.06 -9.86
C THR A 6 6.87 -11.55 -9.75
N PRO A 7 6.26 -11.06 -8.66
CA PRO A 7 6.08 -9.63 -8.45
C PRO A 7 7.43 -8.93 -8.36
N GLN A 8 7.57 -7.81 -9.07
CA GLN A 8 8.82 -7.03 -9.09
C GLN A 8 8.96 -6.10 -7.87
N LEU A 9 7.84 -5.81 -7.21
CA LEU A 9 7.78 -4.90 -6.06
C LEU A 9 6.75 -5.43 -5.07
N LEU A 10 7.14 -5.47 -3.80
CA LEU A 10 6.27 -5.80 -2.68
C LEU A 10 6.34 -4.67 -1.66
N LEU A 11 5.18 -4.08 -1.37
CA LEU A 11 5.00 -2.99 -0.42
C LEU A 11 3.93 -3.35 0.59
N PHE A 12 4.08 -2.86 1.82
CA PHE A 12 3.14 -3.09 2.92
C PHE A 12 2.49 -1.76 3.29
N GLY A 13 1.17 -1.65 3.10
CA GLY A 13 0.44 -0.43 3.41
C GLY A 13 0.28 -0.23 4.91
N GLU A 14 0.40 1.02 5.37
CA GLU A 14 0.17 1.39 6.77
C GLU A 14 -1.24 1.01 7.24
N ASN A 15 -1.34 0.17 8.26
CA ASN A 15 -2.57 -0.18 8.98
C ASN A 15 -2.59 0.52 10.36
N TRP A 16 -3.78 0.76 10.91
CA TRP A 16 -3.95 1.32 12.25
C TRP A 16 -3.42 0.39 13.36
N GLU A 17 -3.39 -0.92 13.09
CA GLU A 17 -2.84 -1.96 13.99
C GLU A 17 -1.31 -2.02 13.98
N ASP A 18 -0.65 -1.29 13.07
CA ASP A 18 0.81 -1.21 13.00
C ASP A 18 1.35 0.00 13.80
N ASP A 19 0.62 0.46 14.82
CA ASP A 19 0.95 1.66 15.61
C ASP A 19 2.33 1.57 16.28
N GLU A 20 2.80 0.36 16.56
CA GLU A 20 4.15 0.08 17.01
C GLU A 20 5.06 -0.45 15.89
N GLY A 21 6.15 0.29 15.63
CA GLY A 21 7.24 -0.19 14.78
C GLY A 21 7.08 0.05 13.27
N PHE A 22 5.91 0.50 12.81
CA PHE A 22 5.75 0.91 11.41
C PHE A 22 6.66 2.09 11.07
N ARG A 23 7.42 1.95 9.98
CA ARG A 23 8.31 3.00 9.46
C ARG A 23 7.95 3.27 8.00
N PRO A 24 7.35 4.43 7.70
CA PRO A 24 7.03 4.77 6.32
C PRO A 24 8.31 4.99 5.51
N GLU A 25 8.48 4.20 4.44
CA GLU A 25 9.59 4.32 3.49
C GLU A 25 9.17 5.01 2.19
N HIS A 26 7.92 4.79 1.77
CA HIS A 26 7.34 5.39 0.58
C HIS A 26 6.06 6.14 0.90
N LEU A 27 5.97 7.38 0.42
CA LEU A 27 4.73 8.18 0.44
C LEU A 27 4.22 8.32 -0.99
N VAL A 28 3.10 7.68 -1.30
CA VAL A 28 2.48 7.68 -2.63
C VAL A 28 1.34 8.68 -2.65
N ASP A 29 1.30 9.57 -3.65
CA ASP A 29 0.16 10.48 -3.83
C ASP A 29 -1.09 9.69 -4.19
N VAL A 30 -2.13 9.81 -3.38
CA VAL A 30 -3.43 9.19 -3.62
C VAL A 30 -4.53 10.23 -3.78
N SER A 31 -4.17 11.50 -3.96
CA SER A 31 -5.13 12.61 -4.01
C SER A 31 -6.20 12.42 -5.09
N ALA A 32 -5.83 11.84 -6.24
CA ALA A 32 -6.77 11.59 -7.34
C ALA A 32 -7.75 10.44 -7.07
N GLY A 33 -7.41 9.51 -6.16
CA GLY A 33 -8.22 8.34 -5.84
C GLY A 33 -8.97 8.43 -4.51
N PHE A 34 -8.78 9.52 -3.75
CA PHE A 34 -9.33 9.66 -2.40
C PHE A 34 -10.86 9.63 -2.38
N ASP A 35 -11.51 10.33 -3.31
CA ASP A 35 -12.98 10.40 -3.35
C ASP A 35 -13.58 9.01 -3.66
N ALA A 36 -13.00 8.29 -4.63
CA ALA A 36 -13.40 6.92 -4.94
C ALA A 36 -13.17 5.95 -3.77
N TRP A 37 -12.08 6.14 -3.01
CA TRP A 37 -11.85 5.39 -1.77
C TRP A 37 -12.90 5.71 -0.70
N GLN A 38 -13.27 6.98 -0.50
CA GLN A 38 -14.31 7.37 0.45
C GLN A 38 -15.67 6.76 0.08
N GLU A 39 -16.05 6.76 -1.19
CA GLU A 39 -17.28 6.12 -1.65
C GLU A 39 -17.25 4.62 -1.39
N ALA A 40 -16.15 3.95 -1.77
CA ALA A 40 -16.01 2.50 -1.62
C ALA A 40 -15.97 2.05 -0.15
N VAL A 41 -15.28 2.78 0.74
CA VAL A 41 -15.15 2.37 2.14
C VAL A 41 -16.49 2.40 2.87
N MET A 42 -17.40 3.30 2.48
CA MET A 42 -18.74 3.42 3.09
C MET A 42 -19.66 2.24 2.79
N GLU A 43 -19.38 1.43 1.78
CA GLU A 43 -20.16 0.22 1.47
C GLU A 43 -19.92 -0.92 2.49
N TYR A 44 -18.82 -0.87 3.24
CA TYR A 44 -18.51 -1.85 4.28
C TYR A 44 -19.28 -1.55 5.57
N GLU A 45 -19.81 -2.59 6.24
CA GLU A 45 -20.49 -2.43 7.55
C GLU A 45 -19.56 -1.86 8.63
N LEU A 46 -18.26 -2.17 8.54
CA LEU A 46 -17.24 -1.62 9.44
C LEU A 46 -17.23 -0.09 9.45
N ALA A 47 -17.39 0.52 8.27
CA ALA A 47 -17.44 1.97 8.12
C ALA A 47 -18.80 2.58 8.51
N ARG A 48 -19.84 1.74 8.67
CA ARG A 48 -21.22 2.16 8.98
C ARG A 48 -21.63 1.91 10.44
N GLY A 49 -20.67 1.70 11.33
CA GLY A 49 -20.90 1.68 12.77
C GLY A 49 -20.90 0.29 13.43
N LEU A 50 -20.40 -0.75 12.75
CA LEU A 50 -20.18 -2.06 13.39
C LEU A 50 -19.12 -1.97 14.52
N SER A 51 -18.19 -1.03 14.42
CA SER A 51 -17.15 -0.79 15.42
C SER A 51 -17.33 0.58 16.07
N SER A 52 -16.95 0.70 17.34
CA SER A 52 -16.81 1.99 18.02
C SER A 52 -15.59 2.78 17.54
N PHE A 53 -14.67 2.13 16.82
CA PHE A 53 -13.52 2.78 16.24
C PHE A 53 -13.94 3.62 15.02
N PRO A 54 -13.56 4.92 14.96
CA PRO A 54 -13.96 5.81 13.88
C PRO A 54 -13.11 5.55 12.61
N TYR A 55 -13.36 4.43 11.94
CA TYR A 55 -12.50 3.88 10.88
C TYR A 55 -12.26 4.87 9.73
N VAL A 56 -13.33 5.44 9.18
CA VAL A 56 -13.24 6.36 8.03
C VAL A 56 -12.52 7.65 8.41
N ASP A 57 -12.81 8.21 9.60
CA ASP A 57 -12.16 9.42 10.08
C ASP A 57 -10.67 9.19 10.32
N TYR A 58 -10.31 8.06 10.95
CA TYR A 58 -8.92 7.70 11.20
C TYR A 58 -8.11 7.64 9.90
N TYR A 59 -8.58 6.86 8.91
CA TYR A 59 -7.83 6.71 7.65
C TYR A 59 -7.85 7.97 6.80
N SER A 60 -8.93 8.75 6.81
CA SER A 60 -8.99 10.05 6.15
C SER A 60 -7.95 11.01 6.73
N ALA A 61 -7.86 11.06 8.07
CA ALA A 61 -6.85 11.86 8.77
C ALA A 61 -5.43 11.35 8.52
N LEU A 62 -5.22 10.03 8.48
CA LEU A 62 -3.93 9.42 8.19
C LEU A 62 -3.47 9.77 6.77
N TYR A 63 -4.34 9.66 5.78
CA TYR A 63 -4.02 10.03 4.39
C TYR A 63 -3.70 11.51 4.27
N ARG A 64 -4.42 12.37 5.02
CA ARG A 64 -4.13 13.80 5.09
C ARG A 64 -2.77 14.08 5.73
N LEU A 65 -2.46 13.44 6.86
CA LEU A 65 -1.18 13.55 7.57
C LEU A 65 -0.01 13.17 6.65
N ARG A 66 -0.08 12.00 6.01
CA ARG A 66 0.94 11.53 5.07
C ARG A 66 1.03 12.45 3.85
N GLY A 67 -0.09 12.99 3.37
CA GLY A 67 -0.13 14.03 2.35
C GLY A 67 0.67 15.27 2.74
N CYS A 68 0.47 15.79 3.95
CA CYS A 68 1.25 16.92 4.47
C CYS A 68 2.76 16.65 4.44
N LEU A 69 3.19 15.47 4.89
CA LEU A 69 4.61 15.09 4.92
C LEU A 69 5.20 14.93 3.52
N ARG A 70 4.39 14.47 2.56
CA ARG A 70 4.78 14.33 1.15
C ARG A 70 4.75 15.66 0.38
N GLY A 71 3.95 16.62 0.82
CA GLY A 71 3.65 17.85 0.08
C GLY A 71 2.47 17.71 -0.90
N THR A 72 1.52 16.82 -0.65
CA THR A 72 0.27 16.65 -1.42
C THR A 72 -0.97 16.72 -0.56
N ARG A 73 -2.16 16.67 -1.18
CA ARG A 73 -3.43 16.70 -0.43
C ARG A 73 -3.57 15.44 0.41
N HIS A 74 -3.43 14.28 -0.21
CA HIS A 74 -3.46 12.97 0.43
C HIS A 74 -2.26 12.12 -0.01
N ALA A 75 -1.76 11.26 0.87
CA ALA A 75 -0.80 10.23 0.52
C ALA A 75 -1.03 8.95 1.33
N GLN A 76 -0.67 7.80 0.78
CA GLN A 76 -0.58 6.54 1.52
C GLN A 76 0.88 6.24 1.81
N ALA A 77 1.17 5.84 3.05
CA ALA A 77 2.47 5.33 3.42
C ALA A 77 2.59 3.83 3.19
N PHE A 78 3.77 3.41 2.76
CA PHE A 78 4.15 2.02 2.64
C PHE A 78 5.53 1.77 3.25
N ALA A 79 5.69 0.60 3.86
CA ALA A 79 6.98 0.01 4.19
C ALA A 79 7.46 -0.89 3.04
N ALA A 80 8.77 -1.03 2.88
CA ALA A 80 9.36 -1.95 1.93
C ALA A 80 9.61 -3.32 2.58
N ALA A 81 9.74 -4.35 1.75
CA ALA A 81 10.30 -5.61 2.23
C ALA A 81 11.73 -5.42 2.73
N SER A 82 12.18 -6.29 3.64
CA SER A 82 13.52 -6.21 4.20
C SER A 82 14.60 -6.23 3.12
N HIS A 83 15.76 -5.62 3.39
CA HIS A 83 16.88 -5.63 2.46
C HIS A 83 17.33 -7.04 2.07
N SER A 84 17.28 -8.00 3.00
CA SER A 84 17.61 -9.40 2.72
C SER A 84 16.60 -10.06 1.79
N TRP A 85 15.32 -9.74 1.92
CA TRP A 85 14.30 -10.19 0.98
C TRP A 85 14.53 -9.60 -0.41
N ASN A 86 14.75 -8.29 -0.51
CA ASN A 86 14.99 -7.62 -1.79
C ASN A 86 16.25 -8.13 -2.49
N ALA A 87 17.30 -8.46 -1.73
CA ALA A 87 18.51 -9.07 -2.28
C ALA A 87 18.30 -10.53 -2.74
N GLY A 88 17.43 -11.27 -2.06
CA GLY A 88 17.19 -12.70 -2.33
C GLY A 88 16.04 -12.99 -3.30
N SER A 89 15.16 -12.02 -3.58
CA SER A 89 13.94 -12.23 -4.38
C SER A 89 14.21 -12.71 -5.80
N GLY A 90 15.35 -12.33 -6.39
CA GLY A 90 15.79 -12.79 -7.70
C GLY A 90 16.48 -14.16 -7.70
N LEU A 91 16.88 -14.69 -6.53
CA LEU A 91 17.67 -15.93 -6.44
C LEU A 91 16.88 -17.18 -6.84
N PHE A 92 15.56 -17.14 -6.67
CA PHE A 92 14.66 -18.25 -6.98
C PHE A 92 13.80 -18.00 -8.22
N ALA A 93 13.97 -16.85 -8.88
CA ALA A 93 13.25 -16.56 -10.12
C ALA A 93 13.84 -17.39 -11.27
N PRO A 94 13.00 -17.99 -12.14
CA PRO A 94 13.50 -18.66 -13.34
C PRO A 94 14.22 -17.66 -14.25
N PRO A 95 15.22 -18.10 -15.04
CA PRO A 95 15.91 -17.24 -15.99
C PRO A 95 14.90 -16.57 -16.94
N ALA A 96 15.01 -15.25 -17.14
CA ALA A 96 14.18 -14.56 -18.10
C ALA A 96 14.42 -15.11 -19.52
N ASP A 97 13.37 -15.62 -20.16
CA ASP A 97 13.42 -16.08 -21.54
C ASP A 97 13.51 -14.87 -22.48
N ARG A 98 14.73 -14.55 -22.94
CA ARG A 98 15.01 -13.41 -23.84
C ARG A 98 14.71 -13.71 -25.31
N SER A 99 14.10 -14.84 -25.64
CA SER A 99 13.83 -15.24 -27.04
C SER A 99 12.64 -14.52 -27.70
N ARG A 100 11.94 -13.62 -26.98
CA ARG A 100 10.72 -12.93 -27.46
C ARG A 100 10.89 -11.44 -27.79
N GLU A 101 12.12 -10.93 -27.84
CA GLU A 101 12.40 -9.51 -28.12
C GLU A 101 12.84 -9.21 -29.58
N THR A 102 12.65 -10.13 -30.53
CA THR A 102 12.94 -9.92 -31.97
C THR A 102 11.69 -9.80 -32.83
#